data_AF-A0A7V2JIA7-F1
#
_entry.id   AF-A0A7V2JIA7-F1
#
_cell.length_a   1.000
_cell.length_b   1.000
_cell.length_c   1.000
_cell.angle_alpha   90.00
_cell.angle_beta   90.00
_cell.angle_gamma   90.00
#
_symmetry.space_group_name_H-M   'P 1'
#
loop_
_entity.id
_entity.type
_entity.pdbx_description
1 polymer ?
#
loop_
_entity_poly.entity_id
_entity_poly.type
_entity_poly.pdbx_seq_one_letter_code
_entity_poly.pdbx_strand_id
1 'polypeptide(L)'
;MGNPIPKTVFALRAHLSQISHPETRAFAEEAISCFEGRQFRAAIVLSWIGAVSVLQQCVASNKLVEFNAEALRRNPKWKSAKSSDDLGLMKEDEFLDVLQAISVIGKNVKQELKKALTLRNGCGHPNSLKVAEHKVASHIEDLILNVFATHV
;
A
#
# COMPACT_ATOMS: atom_id res chain seq x y z
N MET A 1 18.90 -19.73 -20.96
CA MET A 1 17.90 -19.13 -21.87
C MET A 1 16.95 -18.33 -21.00
N GLY A 2 17.00 -17.00 -21.07
CA GLY A 2 16.14 -16.14 -20.25
C GLY A 2 14.68 -16.36 -20.65
N ASN A 3 13.83 -16.66 -19.68
CA ASN A 3 12.38 -16.65 -19.93
C ASN A 3 12.00 -15.28 -20.51
N PRO A 4 11.17 -15.22 -21.56
CA PRO A 4 10.69 -13.94 -22.08
C PRO A 4 10.10 -13.13 -20.93
N ILE A 5 10.43 -11.83 -20.88
CA ILE A 5 9.85 -10.91 -19.90
C ILE A 5 8.33 -11.08 -19.97
N PRO A 6 7.68 -11.55 -18.90
CA PRO A 6 6.24 -11.79 -18.94
C PRO A 6 5.53 -10.50 -19.33
N LYS A 7 4.52 -10.56 -20.21
CA LYS A 7 3.73 -9.38 -20.63
C LYS A 7 3.23 -8.55 -19.45
N THR A 8 2.99 -9.23 -18.33
CA THR A 8 2.64 -8.69 -17.02
C THR A 8 3.64 -7.64 -16.52
N VAL A 9 4.95 -7.87 -16.66
CA VAL A 9 5.99 -6.93 -16.24
C VAL A 9 5.92 -5.63 -17.04
N PHE A 10 5.76 -5.75 -18.36
CA PHE A 10 5.65 -4.59 -19.24
C PHE A 10 4.45 -3.72 -18.86
N ALA A 11 3.30 -4.35 -18.59
CA ALA A 11 2.12 -3.65 -18.12
C ALA A 11 2.37 -2.91 -16.79
N LEU A 12 2.95 -3.58 -15.79
CA LEU A 12 3.27 -2.95 -14.50
C LEU A 12 4.21 -1.75 -14.65
N ARG A 13 5.25 -1.87 -15.49
CA ARG A 13 6.17 -0.75 -15.75
C ARG A 13 5.51 0.42 -16.46
N ALA A 14 4.53 0.17 -17.34
CA ALA A 14 3.81 1.25 -18.01
C ALA A 14 3.04 2.14 -17.02
N HIS A 15 2.54 1.57 -15.92
CA HIS A 15 1.85 2.32 -14.88
C HIS A 15 2.74 3.31 -14.10
N LEU A 16 4.07 3.13 -14.09
CA LEU A 16 4.98 4.05 -13.38
C LEU A 16 4.90 5.49 -13.88
N SER A 17 4.52 5.68 -15.16
CA SER A 17 4.28 7.00 -15.75
C SER A 17 3.15 7.78 -15.08
N GLN A 18 2.24 7.10 -14.39
CA GLN A 18 1.09 7.68 -13.69
C GLN A 18 1.46 8.20 -12.29
N ILE A 19 2.64 7.84 -11.77
CA ILE A 19 3.08 8.20 -10.43
C ILE A 19 4.00 9.43 -10.54
N SER A 20 3.54 10.60 -10.12
CA SER A 20 4.29 11.86 -10.22
C SER A 20 5.35 12.01 -9.12
N HIS A 21 5.04 11.59 -7.89
CA HIS A 21 5.92 11.78 -6.75
C HIS A 21 7.13 10.81 -6.80
N PRO A 22 8.38 11.32 -6.76
CA PRO A 22 9.58 10.50 -6.96
C PRO A 22 9.73 9.36 -5.94
N GLU A 23 9.50 9.63 -4.65
CA GLU A 23 9.63 8.60 -3.60
C GLU A 23 8.57 7.50 -3.75
N THR A 24 7.34 7.88 -4.13
CA THR A 24 6.25 6.94 -4.38
C THR A 24 6.56 6.06 -5.58
N ARG A 25 7.13 6.65 -6.63
CA ARG A 25 7.57 5.91 -7.81
C ARG A 25 8.69 4.92 -7.46
N ALA A 26 9.63 5.32 -6.60
CA ALA A 26 10.71 4.45 -6.15
C ALA A 26 10.19 3.18 -5.44
N PHE A 27 9.20 3.31 -4.55
CA PHE A 27 8.56 2.14 -3.92
C PHE A 27 7.93 1.19 -4.94
N ALA A 28 7.23 1.72 -5.94
CA ALA A 28 6.63 0.92 -7.01
C ALA A 28 7.71 0.23 -7.87
N GLU A 29 8.79 0.93 -8.20
CA GLU A 29 9.93 0.39 -8.96
C GLU A 29 10.64 -0.76 -8.23
N GLU A 30 10.87 -0.63 -6.91
CA GLU A 30 11.46 -1.70 -6.10
C GLU A 30 10.57 -2.95 -6.06
N ALA A 31 9.26 -2.77 -5.88
CA ALA A 31 8.30 -3.87 -5.88
C ALA A 31 8.24 -4.59 -7.24
N ILE A 32 8.24 -3.83 -8.35
CA ILE A 32 8.28 -4.40 -9.71
C ILE A 32 9.60 -5.12 -9.96
N SER A 33 10.73 -4.60 -9.48
CA SER A 33 12.04 -5.26 -9.60
C SER A 33 12.06 -6.60 -8.85
N CYS A 34 11.44 -6.67 -7.66
CA CYS A 34 11.23 -7.93 -6.95
C CYS A 34 10.36 -8.91 -7.75
N PHE A 35 9.30 -8.42 -8.40
CA PHE A 35 8.43 -9.22 -9.24
C PHE A 35 9.16 -9.82 -10.44
N GLU A 36 9.99 -9.02 -11.13
CA GLU A 36 10.85 -9.47 -12.24
C GLU A 36 11.84 -10.55 -11.81
N GLY A 37 12.44 -10.39 -10.63
CA GLY A 37 13.29 -11.39 -10.00
C GLY A 37 12.55 -12.63 -9.48
N ARG A 38 11.24 -12.75 -9.71
CA ARG A 38 10.34 -13.80 -9.18
C ARG A 38 10.34 -13.88 -7.64
N GLN A 39 10.71 -12.80 -6.97
CA GLN A 39 10.64 -12.66 -5.51
C GLN A 39 9.24 -12.21 -5.11
N PHE A 40 8.24 -13.04 -5.41
CA PHE A 40 6.82 -12.68 -5.33
C PHE A 40 6.35 -12.25 -3.95
N ARG A 41 6.81 -12.92 -2.88
CA ARG A 41 6.46 -12.52 -1.51
C ARG A 41 7.06 -11.15 -1.16
N ALA A 42 8.29 -10.90 -1.59
CA ALA A 42 8.96 -9.61 -1.37
C ALA A 42 8.27 -8.48 -2.15
N ALA A 43 7.87 -8.74 -3.40
CA ALA A 43 7.14 -7.77 -4.22
C ALA A 43 5.82 -7.32 -3.56
N ILE A 44 5.06 -8.27 -2.99
CA ILE A 44 3.85 -7.98 -2.20
C ILE A 44 4.18 -7.13 -0.96
N VAL A 45 5.21 -7.53 -0.19
CA VAL A 45 5.55 -6.82 1.05
C VAL A 45 6.02 -5.39 0.76
N LEU A 46 6.90 -5.19 -0.23
CA LEU A 46 7.45 -3.87 -0.56
C LEU A 46 6.40 -2.93 -1.18
N SER A 47 5.56 -3.43 -2.09
CA SER A 47 4.47 -2.60 -2.65
C SER A 47 3.49 -2.13 -1.56
N TRP A 48 3.16 -3.00 -0.61
CA TRP A 48 2.32 -2.62 0.53
C TRP A 48 2.99 -1.57 1.45
N ILE A 49 4.28 -1.71 1.75
CA ILE A 49 5.03 -0.71 2.56
C ILE A 49 4.95 0.66 1.89
N GLY A 50 5.18 0.72 0.58
CA GLY A 50 5.02 1.96 -0.17
C GLY A 50 3.61 2.53 -0.06
N ALA A 51 2.58 1.69 -0.18
CA ALA A 51 1.18 2.15 -0.12
C ALA A 51 0.84 2.78 1.23
N VAL A 52 1.28 2.16 2.33
CA VAL A 52 1.09 2.71 3.68
C VAL A 52 1.85 4.03 3.84
N SER A 53 3.09 4.12 3.34
CA SER A 53 3.89 5.35 3.38
C SER A 53 3.17 6.51 2.70
N VAL A 54 2.65 6.31 1.48
CA VAL A 54 1.88 7.33 0.75
C VAL A 54 0.64 7.77 1.51
N LEU A 55 -0.13 6.83 2.05
CA LEU A 55 -1.35 7.17 2.80
C LEU A 55 -1.03 7.93 4.10
N GLN A 56 0.05 7.57 4.80
CA GLN A 56 0.50 8.29 5.99
C GLN A 56 0.99 9.70 5.65
N GLN A 57 1.75 9.87 4.57
CA GLN A 57 2.18 11.19 4.09
C GLN A 57 0.97 12.06 3.68
N CYS A 58 -0.01 11.48 2.99
CA CYS A 58 -1.26 12.16 2.62
C CYS A 58 -2.01 12.66 3.86
N VAL A 59 -2.13 11.83 4.90
CA VAL A 59 -2.75 12.23 6.17
C VAL A 59 -1.95 13.31 6.88
N ALA A 60 -0.64 13.11 7.04
CA ALA A 60 0.22 14.05 7.75
C ALA A 60 0.19 15.45 7.12
N SER A 61 0.09 15.52 5.78
CA SER A 61 0.11 16.78 5.04
C SER A 61 -1.26 17.46 4.97
N ASN A 62 -2.35 16.69 4.88
CA ASN A 62 -3.66 17.24 4.48
C ASN A 62 -4.81 16.98 5.45
N LYS A 63 -4.70 15.99 6.35
CA LYS A 63 -5.84 15.45 7.12
C LYS A 63 -5.52 15.11 8.58
N LEU A 64 -4.42 15.63 9.12
CA LEU A 64 -3.93 15.22 10.43
C LEU A 64 -4.89 15.57 11.57
N VAL A 65 -5.59 16.71 11.47
CA VAL A 65 -6.56 17.15 12.48
C VAL A 65 -7.78 16.22 12.49
N GLU A 66 -8.38 15.98 11.32
CA GLU A 66 -9.53 15.09 11.17
C GLU A 66 -9.18 13.65 11.55
N PHE A 67 -7.99 13.19 11.16
CA PHE A 67 -7.48 11.88 11.54
C PHE A 67 -7.41 11.72 13.06
N ASN A 68 -6.78 12.67 13.75
CA ASN A 68 -6.63 12.59 15.21
C ASN A 68 -7.97 12.65 15.94
N ALA A 69 -8.92 13.46 15.45
CA ALA A 69 -10.26 13.52 16.02
C ALA A 69 -10.98 12.17 15.90
N GLU A 70 -10.94 11.53 14.72
CA GLU A 70 -11.58 10.23 14.49
C GLU A 70 -10.85 9.09 15.22
N ALA A 71 -9.52 9.13 15.26
CA ALA A 71 -8.71 8.16 15.99
C ALA A 71 -9.00 8.19 17.50
N LEU A 72 -9.08 9.40 18.09
CA LEU A 72 -9.44 9.58 19.50
C LEU A 72 -10.88 9.12 19.79
N ARG A 73 -11.81 9.37 18.86
CA ARG A 73 -13.21 8.91 18.98
C ARG A 73 -13.31 7.38 19.05
N ARG A 74 -12.48 6.67 18.26
CA ARG A 74 -12.45 5.20 18.24
C ARG A 74 -11.67 4.60 19.39
N ASN A 75 -10.56 5.22 19.76
CA ASN A 75 -9.68 4.79 20.82
C ASN A 75 -9.35 5.99 21.73
N PRO A 76 -10.02 6.12 22.89
CA PRO A 76 -9.77 7.20 23.83
C PRO A 76 -8.34 7.27 24.38
N LYS A 77 -7.54 6.21 24.20
CA LYS A 77 -6.11 6.16 24.57
C LYS A 77 -5.18 6.64 23.46
N TRP A 78 -5.72 6.96 22.27
CA TRP A 78 -4.92 7.46 21.16
C TRP A 78 -4.23 8.77 21.55
N LYS A 79 -2.93 8.83 21.31
CA LYS A 79 -2.14 10.04 21.42
C LYS A 79 -2.12 10.68 20.05
N SER A 80 -2.56 11.94 19.95
CA SER A 80 -2.60 12.65 18.67
C SER A 80 -1.24 12.62 17.98
N ALA A 81 -1.25 12.09 16.75
CA ALA A 81 -0.08 12.05 15.88
C ALA A 81 0.32 13.47 15.45
N LYS A 82 1.62 13.70 15.34
CA LYS A 82 2.24 14.95 14.90
C LYS A 82 3.03 14.78 13.61
N SER A 83 3.41 13.55 13.28
CA SER A 83 4.15 13.19 12.07
C SER A 83 3.57 11.91 11.42
N SER A 84 4.06 11.59 10.22
CA SER A 84 3.80 10.30 9.57
C SER A 84 4.22 9.11 10.44
N ASP A 85 5.33 9.24 11.17
CA ASP A 85 5.86 8.16 12.01
C ASP A 85 4.92 7.84 13.18
N ASP A 86 4.30 8.87 13.76
CA ASP A 86 3.30 8.69 14.83
C ASP A 86 2.07 7.92 14.32
N LEU A 87 1.68 8.11 13.04
CA LEU A 87 0.58 7.36 12.42
C LEU A 87 0.90 5.86 12.33
N GLY A 88 2.19 5.49 12.20
CA GLY A 88 2.66 4.11 12.16
C GLY A 88 2.46 3.32 13.46
N LEU A 89 2.16 4.01 14.58
CA LEU A 89 1.81 3.35 15.84
C LEU A 89 0.41 2.73 15.81
N MET A 90 -0.45 3.14 14.88
CA MET A 90 -1.77 2.55 14.68
C MET A 90 -1.66 1.28 13.86
N LYS A 91 -2.46 0.26 14.21
CA LYS A 91 -2.55 -0.95 13.38
C LYS A 91 -3.09 -0.61 11.99
N GLU A 92 -2.49 -1.18 10.96
CA GLU A 92 -2.84 -0.90 9.56
C GLU A 92 -4.33 -1.13 9.25
N ASP A 93 -4.96 -2.15 9.87
CA ASP A 93 -6.40 -2.39 9.69
C ASP A 93 -7.27 -1.26 10.26
N GLU A 94 -6.93 -0.78 11.46
CA GLU A 94 -7.61 0.35 12.12
C GLU A 94 -7.34 1.66 11.36
N PHE A 95 -6.11 1.84 10.87
CA PHE A 95 -5.72 2.98 10.05
C PHE A 95 -6.62 3.10 8.81
N LEU A 96 -6.82 2.01 8.06
CA LEU A 96 -7.71 2.00 6.90
C LEU A 96 -9.18 2.33 7.25
N ASP A 97 -9.65 1.92 8.42
CA ASP A 97 -11.01 2.26 8.89
C ASP A 97 -11.14 3.75 9.24
N VAL A 98 -10.09 4.36 9.80
CA VAL A 98 -10.04 5.82 10.02
C VAL A 98 -10.03 6.55 8.68
N LEU A 99 -9.15 6.16 7.74
CA LEU A 99 -9.05 6.81 6.42
C LEU A 99 -10.38 6.86 5.68
N GLN A 100 -11.17 5.77 5.74
CA GLN A 100 -12.51 5.76 5.15
C GLN A 100 -13.45 6.73 5.87
N ALA A 101 -13.43 6.76 7.20
CA ALA A 101 -14.32 7.61 7.98
C ALA A 101 -14.04 9.11 7.73
N ILE A 102 -12.78 9.48 7.50
CA ILE A 102 -12.39 10.84 7.13
C ILE A 102 -12.39 11.10 5.61
N SER A 103 -12.95 10.16 4.83
CA SER A 103 -13.11 10.27 3.37
C SER A 103 -11.80 10.40 2.57
N VAL A 104 -10.66 9.94 3.10
CA VAL A 104 -9.40 9.82 2.34
C VAL A 104 -9.48 8.69 1.31
N ILE A 105 -10.23 7.63 1.64
CA ILE A 105 -10.51 6.50 0.73
C ILE A 105 -11.99 6.13 0.75
N GLY A 106 -12.49 5.59 -0.36
CA GLY A 106 -13.84 5.07 -0.46
C GLY A 106 -14.02 3.69 0.19
N LYS A 107 -15.28 3.27 0.37
CA LYS A 107 -15.64 1.97 0.95
C LYS A 107 -15.03 0.79 0.19
N ASN A 108 -15.14 0.80 -1.14
CA ASN A 108 -14.66 -0.30 -1.98
C ASN A 108 -13.13 -0.36 -2.00
N VAL A 109 -12.47 0.80 -2.11
CA VAL A 109 -11.01 0.91 -2.00
C VAL A 109 -10.53 0.34 -0.66
N LYS A 110 -11.19 0.70 0.45
CA LYS A 110 -10.87 0.12 1.77
C LYS A 110 -10.96 -1.40 1.77
N GLN A 111 -11.99 -1.99 1.17
CA GLN A 111 -12.17 -3.44 1.11
C GLN A 111 -11.04 -4.11 0.34
N GLU A 112 -10.62 -3.56 -0.81
CA GLU A 112 -9.47 -4.07 -1.55
C GLU A 112 -8.17 -3.91 -0.76
N LEU A 113 -7.95 -2.76 -0.10
CA LEU A 113 -6.77 -2.55 0.74
C LEU A 113 -6.71 -3.49 1.95
N LYS A 114 -7.85 -3.87 2.55
CA LYS A 114 -7.86 -4.90 3.60
C LYS A 114 -7.51 -6.30 3.08
N LYS A 115 -7.90 -6.65 1.85
CA LYS A 115 -7.44 -7.90 1.19
C LYS A 115 -5.93 -7.85 0.91
N ALA A 116 -5.45 -6.70 0.44
CA ALA A 116 -4.02 -6.44 0.19
C ALA A 116 -3.20 -6.58 1.49
N LEU A 117 -3.65 -5.98 2.59
CA LEU A 117 -3.05 -6.14 3.92
C LEU A 117 -3.01 -7.60 4.36
N THR A 118 -4.11 -8.33 4.20
CA THR A 118 -4.17 -9.77 4.54
C THR A 118 -3.15 -10.57 3.74
N LEU A 119 -3.04 -10.31 2.43
CA LEU A 119 -2.06 -10.96 1.57
C LEU A 119 -0.62 -10.64 1.97
N ARG A 120 -0.34 -9.36 2.29
CA ARG A 120 0.97 -8.93 2.80
C ARG A 120 1.32 -9.63 4.10
N ASN A 121 0.40 -9.70 5.06
CA ASN A 121 0.63 -10.39 6.34
C ASN A 121 0.97 -11.87 6.10
N GLY A 122 0.24 -12.54 5.19
CA GLY A 122 0.57 -13.89 4.76
C GLY A 122 1.97 -13.98 4.12
N CYS A 123 2.39 -13.01 3.31
CA CYS A 123 3.71 -13.01 2.69
C CYS A 123 4.84 -12.62 3.65
N GLY A 124 4.56 -11.87 4.72
CA GLY A 124 5.52 -11.42 5.72
C GLY A 124 5.83 -12.42 6.85
N HIS A 125 5.04 -13.48 7.01
CA HIS A 125 5.24 -14.49 8.06
C HIS A 125 5.62 -15.87 7.50
N PRO A 126 6.45 -16.68 8.21
CA PRO A 126 6.69 -18.07 7.83
C PRO A 126 5.38 -18.87 7.83
N ASN A 127 5.00 -19.42 6.67
CA ASN A 127 3.80 -20.24 6.50
C ASN A 127 3.84 -20.99 5.16
N SER A 128 2.82 -21.80 4.90
CA SER A 128 2.65 -22.60 3.68
C SER A 128 2.00 -21.85 2.51
N LEU A 129 1.74 -20.53 2.63
CA LEU A 129 1.12 -19.74 1.57
C LEU A 129 2.01 -19.72 0.34
N LYS A 130 1.44 -20.10 -0.80
CA LYS A 130 2.05 -19.97 -2.12
C LYS A 130 1.38 -18.85 -2.90
N VAL A 131 2.18 -18.05 -3.59
CA VAL A 131 1.73 -16.97 -4.48
C VAL A 131 2.36 -17.17 -5.85
N ALA A 132 1.63 -16.78 -6.88
CA ALA A 132 2.05 -16.90 -8.27
C ALA A 132 1.94 -15.54 -8.97
N GLU A 133 2.53 -15.47 -10.16
CA GLU A 133 2.73 -14.25 -10.93
C GLU A 133 1.46 -13.38 -11.02
N HIS A 134 0.35 -13.90 -11.55
CA HIS A 134 -0.86 -13.10 -11.77
C HIS A 134 -1.44 -12.48 -10.49
N LYS A 135 -1.39 -13.20 -9.37
CA LYS A 135 -1.87 -12.69 -8.08
C LYS A 135 -1.01 -11.54 -7.57
N VAL A 136 0.31 -11.64 -7.77
CA VAL A 136 1.26 -10.61 -7.34
C VAL A 136 1.14 -9.38 -8.23
N ALA A 137 1.00 -9.58 -9.53
CA ALA A 137 0.81 -8.49 -10.48
C ALA A 137 -0.46 -7.70 -10.21
N SER A 138 -1.60 -8.40 -10.03
CA SER A 138 -2.87 -7.76 -9.63
C SER A 138 -2.73 -6.97 -8.33
N HIS A 139 -2.03 -7.52 -7.32
CA HIS A 139 -1.79 -6.80 -6.08
C HIS A 139 -1.00 -5.49 -6.28
N ILE A 140 0.08 -5.52 -7.07
CA ILE A 140 0.87 -4.32 -7.36
C ILE A 140 0.04 -3.30 -8.16
N GLU A 141 -0.68 -3.76 -9.19
CA GLU A 141 -1.55 -2.92 -10.02
C GLU A 141 -2.65 -2.25 -9.20
N ASP A 142 -3.32 -2.99 -8.31
CA ASP A 142 -4.35 -2.46 -7.42
C ASP A 142 -3.80 -1.33 -6.54
N LEU A 143 -2.58 -1.48 -5.99
CA LEU A 143 -1.94 -0.45 -5.17
C LEU A 143 -1.51 0.76 -6.00
N ILE A 144 -1.05 0.55 -7.24
CA ILE A 144 -0.73 1.68 -8.12
C ILE A 144 -1.99 2.51 -8.41
N LEU A 145 -3.07 1.84 -8.84
CA LEU A 145 -4.30 2.51 -9.27
C LEU A 145 -5.07 3.18 -8.13
N ASN A 146 -5.05 2.60 -6.92
CA ASN A 146 -5.88 3.06 -5.81
C ASN A 146 -5.12 3.85 -4.74
N VAL A 147 -3.79 3.90 -4.80
CA VAL A 147 -2.96 4.62 -3.83
C VAL A 147 -1.88 5.46 -4.52
N PHE A 148 -1.00 4.85 -5.31
CA PHE A 148 0.18 5.57 -5.84
C PHE A 148 -0.15 6.63 -6.88
N ALA A 149 -1.17 6.42 -7.71
CA ALA A 149 -1.57 7.40 -8.72
C ALA A 149 -2.56 8.45 -8.18
N THR A 150 -3.17 8.22 -7.02
CA THR A 150 -4.31 9.01 -6.52
C THR A 150 -4.01 9.87 -5.31
N HIS A 151 -2.95 9.57 -4.55
CA HIS A 151 -2.62 10.22 -3.28
C HIS A 151 -1.21 10.81 -3.27
N VAL A 152 -0.70 11.16 -4.45
CA VAL A 152 0.58 11.86 -4.70
C VAL A 152 0.41 13.36 -4.89
#